data_AF-A0A932LX72-F1
#
_entry.id   AF-A0A932LX72-F1
#
_cell.length_a   1.000
_cell.length_b   1.000
_cell.length_c   1.000
_cell.angle_alpha   90.00
_cell.angle_beta   90.00
_cell.angle_gamma   90.00
#
_symmetry.space_group_name_H-M   'P 1'
#
loop_
_entity.id
_entity.type
_entity.pdbx_description
1 polymer ?
#
loop_
_entity_poly.entity_id
_entity_poly.type
_entity_poly.pdbx_seq_one_letter_code
_entity_poly.pdbx_strand_id
1 'polypeptide(L)'
;MAVSQETRSRANTAQRWLGIDFSGNYRMWQPANRASNVWIADVRRSDDNLVLHTLQRVQQLPGNGLPFTRLVHLLAAGQYEAAAIDAPFSVPARFVPDAGHAGLLEEVASMALSENRPFPEAKEFVRHVTGQEPLLDPPKPLRETEDYWKRRGVNVRSTLWAGARGGAAMTAACLTLLHRAQRPIWPWSGATAGGLLVEAFPAGQLRHWNLPHDGYDGDEDAATRRRAEILDILSTRVELGHFRAELRGHADALDAVLCTFAALAVARGEIAVRPGPSAEQEGWIAVHRGIARREAGERGDSGGQQREEGAMATALVLVTADPGKDRAVAKKVKAVPGAEGVCLVSGLYDVVATVKGSGAGEVLDTVYDKIRTIPGVRGSHTMFCTPV
;
A
#
# COMPACT_ATOMS: atom_id res chain seq x y z
N MET A 1 -38.73 13.41 10.27
CA MET A 1 -37.51 14.25 10.33
C MET A 1 -36.22 13.48 10.65
N ALA A 2 -36.25 12.18 10.99
CA ALA A 2 -35.04 11.39 11.24
C ALA A 2 -34.28 10.94 9.96
N VAL A 3 -35.00 10.73 8.85
CA VAL A 3 -34.42 10.25 7.58
C VAL A 3 -33.40 11.24 6.98
N SER A 4 -33.56 12.56 7.20
CA SER A 4 -32.70 13.57 6.57
C SER A 4 -31.31 13.74 7.19
N GLN A 5 -31.11 13.32 8.44
CA GLN A 5 -29.78 13.38 9.09
C GLN A 5 -28.91 12.18 8.73
N GLU A 6 -29.52 10.99 8.59
CA GLU A 6 -28.81 9.76 8.24
C GLU A 6 -28.32 9.76 6.79
N THR A 7 -29.12 10.29 5.85
CA THR A 7 -28.70 10.42 4.44
C THR A 7 -27.59 11.47 4.26
N ARG A 8 -27.63 12.58 5.03
CA ARG A 8 -26.55 13.59 5.03
C ARG A 8 -25.27 13.07 5.70
N SER A 9 -25.39 12.27 6.75
CA SER A 9 -24.26 11.61 7.41
C SER A 9 -23.56 10.62 6.48
N ARG A 10 -24.31 9.79 5.72
CA ARG A 10 -23.76 8.86 4.74
C ARG A 10 -23.12 9.55 3.53
N ALA A 11 -23.68 10.67 3.07
CA ALA A 11 -23.08 11.46 2.01
C ALA A 11 -21.72 12.08 2.42
N ASN A 12 -21.55 12.40 3.70
CA ASN A 12 -20.33 13.01 4.24
C ASN A 12 -19.19 12.01 4.48
N THR A 13 -19.49 10.70 4.59
CA THR A 13 -18.48 9.63 4.74
C THR A 13 -17.99 9.07 3.41
N ALA A 14 -18.80 9.16 2.34
CA ALA A 14 -18.57 8.51 1.04
C ALA A 14 -17.41 9.08 0.19
N GLN A 15 -16.54 9.88 0.81
CA GLN A 15 -15.50 10.65 0.12
C GLN A 15 -14.30 10.95 1.05
N ARG A 16 -14.09 10.11 2.07
CA ARG A 16 -13.05 10.32 3.08
C ARG A 16 -12.25 9.04 3.30
N TRP A 17 -10.93 9.13 3.18
CA TRP A 17 -10.00 8.02 3.39
C TRP A 17 -8.93 8.44 4.38
N LEU A 18 -8.60 7.52 5.29
CA LEU A 18 -7.53 7.72 6.26
C LEU A 18 -6.32 6.88 5.87
N GLY A 19 -5.14 7.45 6.10
CA GLY A 19 -3.87 6.73 6.00
C GLY A 19 -3.09 6.97 7.28
N ILE A 20 -2.54 5.90 7.86
CA ILE A 20 -1.91 5.93 9.17
C ILE A 20 -0.54 5.27 9.03
N ASP A 21 0.51 6.06 9.24
CA ASP A 21 1.82 5.48 9.54
C ASP A 21 1.80 5.01 10.99
N PHE A 22 1.95 3.71 11.19
CA PHE A 22 1.86 3.05 12.49
C PHE A 22 3.24 2.64 12.98
N SER A 23 4.22 3.52 12.83
CA SER A 23 5.60 3.22 13.14
C SER A 23 6.00 3.49 14.60
N GLY A 24 7.15 2.93 14.99
CA GLY A 24 7.79 3.18 16.28
C GLY A 24 7.47 2.16 17.38
N ASN A 25 7.90 2.48 18.60
CA ASN A 25 7.74 1.62 19.77
C ASN A 25 6.65 2.15 20.72
N TYR A 26 6.38 1.43 21.83
CA TYR A 26 5.32 1.81 22.77
C TYR A 26 5.44 3.26 23.32
N ARG A 27 6.64 3.86 23.32
CA ARG A 27 6.86 5.25 23.75
C ARG A 27 6.29 6.27 22.76
N MET A 28 6.06 5.89 21.51
CA MET A 28 5.40 6.76 20.52
C MET A 28 3.95 7.08 20.86
N TRP A 29 3.37 6.31 21.79
CA TRP A 29 1.99 6.46 22.25
C TRP A 29 1.86 7.24 23.56
N GLN A 30 2.94 7.83 24.07
CA GLN A 30 2.88 8.70 25.25
C GLN A 30 2.24 10.06 24.91
N PRO A 31 1.39 10.61 25.78
CA PRO A 31 0.68 11.87 25.51
C PRO A 31 1.60 13.06 25.20
N ALA A 32 2.73 13.17 25.90
CA ALA A 32 3.67 14.28 25.77
C ALA A 32 4.74 14.08 24.67
N ASN A 33 4.71 12.96 23.94
CA ASN A 33 5.74 12.67 22.95
C ASN A 33 5.53 13.48 21.66
N ARG A 34 6.18 14.64 21.59
CA ARG A 34 6.17 15.50 20.40
C ARG A 34 6.95 14.91 19.23
N ALA A 35 7.85 13.96 19.47
CA ALA A 35 8.66 13.27 18.48
C ALA A 35 8.04 11.91 18.05
N SER A 36 6.72 11.74 18.23
CA SER A 36 6.05 10.52 17.77
C SER A 36 6.13 10.39 16.26
N ASN A 37 6.38 9.17 15.80
CA ASN A 37 6.37 8.84 14.38
C ASN A 37 4.99 8.39 13.91
N VAL A 38 3.97 8.34 14.77
CA VAL A 38 2.63 7.92 14.33
C VAL A 38 1.87 9.10 13.73
N TRP A 39 1.69 9.06 12.42
CA TRP A 39 1.03 10.11 11.64
C TRP A 39 -0.28 9.64 11.04
N ILE A 40 -1.20 10.59 10.83
CA ILE A 40 -2.54 10.38 10.31
C ILE A 40 -2.79 11.39 9.22
N ALA A 41 -3.02 10.90 8.01
CA ALA A 41 -3.49 11.65 6.85
C ALA A 41 -5.01 11.46 6.69
N ASP A 42 -5.74 12.55 6.51
CA ASP A 42 -7.16 12.59 6.13
C ASP A 42 -7.24 13.12 4.70
N VAL A 43 -7.51 12.24 3.75
CA VAL A 43 -7.69 12.60 2.34
C VAL A 43 -9.18 12.59 2.04
N ARG A 44 -9.64 13.65 1.38
CA ARG A 44 -11.06 13.80 1.00
C ARG A 44 -11.18 14.04 -0.49
N ARG A 45 -12.32 13.67 -1.05
CA ARG A 45 -12.69 14.13 -2.39
C ARG A 45 -13.23 15.55 -2.28
N SER A 46 -12.69 16.46 -3.08
CA SER A 46 -13.25 17.78 -3.34
C SER A 46 -13.44 17.88 -4.85
N ASP A 47 -14.69 18.02 -5.29
CA ASP A 47 -15.06 17.92 -6.70
C ASP A 47 -14.56 16.60 -7.34
N ASP A 48 -13.65 16.69 -8.31
CA ASP A 48 -13.01 15.55 -8.98
C ASP A 48 -11.60 15.25 -8.48
N ASN A 49 -11.09 16.03 -7.53
CA ASN A 49 -9.74 15.89 -7.01
C ASN A 49 -9.71 15.23 -5.63
N LEU A 50 -8.62 14.54 -5.34
CA LEU A 50 -8.27 14.14 -3.98
C LEU A 50 -7.49 15.26 -3.33
N VAL A 51 -7.85 15.62 -2.10
CA VAL A 51 -7.21 16.70 -1.34
C VAL A 51 -6.76 16.17 0.01
N LEU A 52 -5.50 16.41 0.37
CA LEU A 52 -5.01 16.17 1.72
C LEU A 52 -5.59 17.25 2.64
N HIS A 53 -6.61 16.88 3.41
CA HIS A 53 -7.38 17.80 4.23
C HIS A 53 -6.73 18.07 5.59
N THR A 54 -6.26 17.02 6.27
CA THR A 54 -5.43 17.17 7.48
C THR A 54 -4.27 16.18 7.47
N LEU A 55 -3.15 16.61 8.04
CA LEU A 55 -1.99 15.77 8.35
C LEU A 55 -1.55 16.09 9.77
N GLN A 56 -1.60 15.11 10.66
CA GLN A 56 -1.36 15.32 12.08
C GLN A 56 -0.75 14.10 12.76
N ARG A 57 -0.02 14.33 13.85
CA ARG A 57 0.47 13.24 14.71
C ARG A 57 -0.66 12.73 15.59
N VAL A 58 -0.57 11.47 16.02
CA VAL A 58 -1.60 10.86 16.87
C VAL A 58 -1.84 11.63 18.20
N GLN A 59 -0.84 12.37 18.69
CA GLN A 59 -0.98 13.21 19.90
C GLN A 59 -1.98 14.35 19.72
N GLN A 60 -2.22 14.79 18.48
CA GLN A 60 -3.10 15.91 18.15
C GLN A 60 -4.55 15.46 17.96
N LEU A 61 -4.83 14.15 17.97
CA LEU A 61 -6.20 13.66 17.91
C LEU A 61 -7.04 14.21 19.07
N PRO A 62 -8.31 14.58 18.82
CA PRO A 62 -9.18 15.06 19.88
C PRO A 62 -9.56 13.95 20.87
N GLY A 63 -10.06 14.36 22.03
CA GLY A 63 -10.57 13.47 23.07
C GLY A 63 -9.60 13.26 24.24
N ASN A 64 -10.08 12.50 25.23
CA ASN A 64 -9.34 12.21 26.46
C ASN A 64 -8.56 10.90 26.33
N GLY A 65 -7.55 10.73 27.19
CA GLY A 65 -6.77 9.49 27.32
C GLY A 65 -5.52 9.43 26.45
N LEU A 66 -4.92 8.24 26.38
CA LEU A 66 -3.67 8.01 25.65
C LEU A 66 -3.89 8.19 24.13
N PRO A 67 -2.89 8.70 23.38
CA PRO A 67 -2.94 8.75 21.92
C PRO A 67 -3.45 7.45 21.25
N PHE A 68 -3.05 6.28 21.74
CA PHE A 68 -3.53 4.99 21.22
C PHE A 68 -5.06 4.84 21.35
N THR A 69 -5.63 5.20 22.51
CA THR A 69 -7.09 5.16 22.74
C THR A 69 -7.82 6.17 21.88
N ARG A 70 -7.24 7.34 21.63
CA ARG A 70 -7.83 8.33 20.72
C ARG A 70 -7.84 7.83 19.26
N LEU A 71 -6.81 7.10 18.84
CA LEU A 71 -6.80 6.43 17.54
C LEU A 71 -7.87 5.33 17.46
N VAL A 72 -8.03 4.51 18.51
CA VAL A 72 -9.13 3.54 18.61
C VAL A 72 -10.48 4.23 18.40
N HIS A 73 -10.73 5.35 19.09
CA HIS A 73 -12.00 6.08 18.95
C HIS A 73 -12.19 6.67 17.55
N LEU A 74 -11.14 7.20 16.93
CA LEU A 74 -11.19 7.68 15.55
C LEU A 74 -11.62 6.57 14.58
N LEU A 75 -11.02 5.38 14.70
CA LEU A 75 -11.34 4.23 13.85
C LEU A 75 -12.73 3.66 14.16
N ALA A 76 -13.07 3.48 15.44
CA ALA A 76 -14.38 2.97 15.85
C ALA A 76 -15.55 3.84 15.38
N ALA A 77 -15.35 5.16 15.27
CA ALA A 77 -16.37 6.07 14.76
C ALA A 77 -16.79 5.75 13.32
N GLY A 78 -15.94 5.10 12.51
CA GLY A 78 -16.27 4.66 11.16
C GLY A 78 -16.67 5.77 10.19
N GLN A 79 -16.31 7.03 10.49
CA GLN A 79 -16.65 8.21 9.69
C GLN A 79 -15.69 8.40 8.50
N TYR A 80 -15.46 7.33 7.74
CA TYR A 80 -14.59 7.26 6.57
C TYR A 80 -15.03 6.08 5.72
N GLU A 81 -14.62 6.02 4.46
CA GLU A 81 -14.90 4.88 3.59
C GLU A 81 -13.95 3.72 3.91
N ALA A 82 -12.64 4.00 3.91
CA ALA A 82 -11.62 3.09 4.40
C ALA A 82 -10.49 3.84 5.13
N ALA A 83 -9.88 3.18 6.11
CA ALA A 83 -8.70 3.62 6.82
C ALA A 83 -7.61 2.57 6.66
N ALA A 84 -6.48 2.97 6.08
CA ALA A 84 -5.37 2.06 5.85
C ALA A 84 -4.20 2.36 6.79
N ILE A 85 -3.57 1.31 7.28
CA ILE A 85 -2.62 1.36 8.39
C ILE A 85 -1.33 0.65 7.97
N ASP A 86 -0.18 1.32 8.09
CA ASP A 86 1.14 0.70 7.90
C ASP A 86 1.54 -0.15 9.11
N ALA A 87 0.83 -1.25 9.30
CA ALA A 87 1.20 -2.28 10.25
C ALA A 87 0.54 -3.61 9.89
N PRO A 88 1.19 -4.75 10.20
CA PRO A 88 0.63 -6.06 9.90
C PRO A 88 -0.71 -6.31 10.57
N PHE A 89 -1.70 -6.82 9.81
CA PHE A 89 -3.01 -7.18 10.32
C PHE A 89 -3.10 -8.63 10.77
N SER A 90 -2.07 -9.45 10.56
CA SER A 90 -2.07 -10.86 10.92
C SER A 90 -0.65 -11.44 11.06
N VAL A 91 -0.60 -12.75 11.25
CA VAL A 91 0.60 -13.59 11.35
C VAL A 91 0.61 -14.64 10.23
N PRO A 92 1.73 -15.34 9.96
CA PRO A 92 1.76 -16.43 8.99
C PRO A 92 0.66 -17.45 9.23
N ALA A 93 0.04 -17.95 8.17
CA ALA A 93 -1.18 -18.76 8.19
C ALA A 93 -1.12 -19.93 9.18
N ARG A 94 0.03 -20.60 9.29
CA ARG A 94 0.27 -21.71 10.23
C ARG A 94 0.18 -21.34 11.73
N PHE A 95 0.17 -20.05 12.05
CA PHE A 95 0.03 -19.51 13.41
C PHE A 95 -1.27 -18.73 13.58
N VAL A 96 -2.14 -18.70 12.56
CA VAL A 96 -3.50 -18.20 12.72
C VAL A 96 -4.32 -19.29 13.42
N PRO A 97 -5.07 -18.99 14.49
CA PRO A 97 -5.90 -19.98 15.18
C PRO A 97 -6.96 -20.60 14.26
N ASP A 98 -7.50 -21.76 14.64
CA ASP A 98 -8.59 -22.43 13.88
C ASP A 98 -9.84 -21.55 13.73
N ALA A 99 -10.07 -20.64 14.69
CA ALA A 99 -11.14 -19.64 14.64
C ALA A 99 -10.82 -18.46 13.66
N GLY A 100 -9.73 -18.55 12.91
CA GLY A 100 -9.31 -17.59 11.90
C GLY A 100 -8.83 -16.25 12.49
N HIS A 101 -8.90 -15.20 11.67
CA HIS A 101 -8.47 -13.86 12.05
C HIS A 101 -9.23 -13.30 13.26
N ALA A 102 -10.53 -13.58 13.37
CA ALA A 102 -11.31 -13.20 14.54
C ALA A 102 -10.77 -13.86 15.83
N GLY A 103 -10.42 -15.15 15.76
CA GLY A 103 -9.76 -15.86 16.86
C GLY A 103 -8.43 -15.22 17.27
N LEU A 104 -7.60 -14.85 16.28
CA LEU A 104 -6.33 -14.14 16.54
C LEU A 104 -6.55 -12.81 17.28
N LEU A 105 -7.58 -12.05 16.90
CA LEU A 105 -7.91 -10.79 17.58
C LEU A 105 -8.33 -11.01 19.03
N GLU A 106 -9.15 -12.04 19.31
CA GLU A 106 -9.57 -12.40 20.66
C GLU A 106 -8.40 -12.89 21.53
N GLU A 107 -7.51 -13.71 20.98
CA GLU A 107 -6.30 -14.16 21.68
C GLU A 107 -5.43 -12.97 22.10
N VAL A 108 -5.16 -12.03 21.19
CA VAL A 108 -4.40 -10.80 21.50
C VAL A 108 -5.11 -9.93 22.52
N ALA A 109 -6.43 -9.80 22.43
CA ALA A 109 -7.23 -9.02 23.38
C ALA A 109 -7.21 -9.60 24.80
N SER A 110 -7.05 -10.93 24.92
CA SER A 110 -6.98 -11.63 26.20
C SER A 110 -5.62 -11.53 26.90
N MET A 111 -4.58 -11.06 26.20
CA MET A 111 -3.23 -11.00 26.75
C MET A 111 -3.10 -9.96 27.86
N ALA A 112 -2.35 -10.30 28.90
CA ALA A 112 -2.02 -9.37 29.97
C ALA A 112 -1.17 -8.19 29.45
N LEU A 113 -1.55 -6.97 29.83
CA LEU A 113 -0.84 -5.75 29.49
C LEU A 113 0.05 -5.31 30.66
N SER A 114 1.25 -4.80 30.37
CA SER A 114 2.05 -4.12 31.38
C SER A 114 1.48 -2.73 31.66
N GLU A 115 1.60 -2.24 32.90
CA GLU A 115 0.92 -1.02 33.42
C GLU A 115 1.07 0.22 32.53
N ASN A 116 2.14 0.31 31.74
CA ASN A 116 2.49 1.48 30.92
C ASN A 116 2.41 1.22 29.40
N ARG A 117 1.75 0.13 28.96
CA ARG A 117 1.62 -0.20 27.54
C ARG A 117 0.16 -0.45 27.16
N PRO A 118 -0.32 0.15 26.06
CA PRO A 118 -1.69 -0.05 25.61
C PRO A 118 -1.91 -1.35 24.83
N PHE A 119 -0.86 -2.17 24.66
CA PHE A 119 -0.85 -3.41 23.89
C PHE A 119 0.26 -4.37 24.37
N PRO A 120 0.20 -5.68 24.02
CA PRO A 120 1.13 -6.69 24.53
C PRO A 120 2.60 -6.47 24.13
N GLU A 121 3.52 -7.05 24.91
CA GLU A 121 4.93 -7.05 24.58
C GLU A 121 5.24 -8.03 23.44
N ALA A 122 6.22 -7.71 22.60
CA ALA A 122 6.58 -8.54 21.44
C ALA A 122 6.88 -10.00 21.79
N LYS A 123 7.57 -10.25 22.92
CA LYS A 123 7.91 -11.61 23.34
C LYS A 123 6.69 -12.39 23.83
N GLU A 124 5.83 -11.75 24.63
CA GLU A 124 4.59 -12.35 25.11
C GLU A 124 3.64 -12.64 23.95
N PHE A 125 3.53 -11.70 22.99
CA PHE A 125 2.75 -11.89 21.77
C PHE A 125 3.22 -13.12 20.99
N VAL A 126 4.53 -13.24 20.73
CA VAL A 126 5.08 -14.40 20.00
C VAL A 126 4.87 -15.69 20.78
N ARG A 127 5.15 -15.71 22.08
CA ARG A 127 4.93 -16.89 22.93
C ARG A 127 3.49 -17.37 22.88
N HIS A 128 2.54 -16.46 23.00
CA HIS A 128 1.13 -16.80 23.03
C HIS A 128 0.63 -17.31 21.68
N VAL A 129 0.93 -16.59 20.59
CA VAL A 129 0.44 -16.94 19.24
C VAL A 129 1.12 -18.20 18.68
N THR A 130 2.36 -18.49 19.05
CA THR A 130 3.10 -19.62 18.49
C THR A 130 3.22 -20.82 19.42
N GLY A 131 2.99 -20.63 20.73
CA GLY A 131 3.32 -21.61 21.76
C GLY A 131 4.82 -21.81 21.98
N GLN A 132 5.69 -20.96 21.41
CA GLN A 132 7.15 -21.11 21.42
C GLN A 132 7.86 -19.94 22.09
N GLU A 133 8.98 -20.22 22.77
CA GLU A 133 9.86 -19.15 23.25
C GLU A 133 10.56 -18.45 22.07
N PRO A 134 10.56 -17.10 22.00
CA PRO A 134 11.38 -16.38 21.05
C PRO A 134 12.88 -16.63 21.31
N LEU A 135 13.73 -16.84 20.30
CA LEU A 135 13.49 -16.72 18.87
C LEU A 135 12.96 -18.03 18.27
N LEU A 136 12.00 -17.90 17.33
CA LEU A 136 11.43 -19.04 16.60
C LEU A 136 12.47 -19.75 15.74
N ASP A 137 12.17 -20.98 15.34
CA ASP A 137 12.90 -21.70 14.29
C ASP A 137 11.93 -22.05 13.14
N PRO A 138 12.08 -21.44 11.94
CA PRO A 138 13.03 -20.38 11.59
C PRO A 138 12.66 -19.02 12.24
N PRO A 139 13.64 -18.12 12.46
CA PRO A 139 13.47 -16.94 13.33
C PRO A 139 12.60 -15.82 12.76
N LYS A 140 12.34 -15.81 11.46
CA LYS A 140 11.62 -14.71 10.78
C LYS A 140 10.60 -15.29 9.80
N PRO A 141 9.57 -16.00 10.30
CA PRO A 141 8.54 -16.52 9.42
C PRO A 141 7.78 -15.36 8.77
N LEU A 142 7.48 -15.49 7.48
CA LEU A 142 6.80 -14.48 6.69
C LEU A 142 5.43 -15.00 6.27
N ARG A 143 4.46 -14.09 6.13
CA ARG A 143 3.25 -14.38 5.35
C ARG A 143 3.62 -14.38 3.87
N GLU A 144 2.78 -14.99 3.05
CA GLU A 144 2.82 -14.94 1.60
C GLU A 144 2.91 -13.49 1.09
N THR A 145 2.21 -12.55 1.72
CA THR A 145 2.23 -11.13 1.33
C THR A 145 3.58 -10.45 1.61
N GLU A 146 4.25 -10.72 2.74
CA GLU A 146 5.63 -10.24 2.96
C GLU A 146 6.59 -10.89 1.97
N ASP A 147 6.47 -12.20 1.76
CA ASP A 147 7.32 -12.93 0.83
C ASP A 147 7.16 -12.44 -0.61
N TYR A 148 5.95 -12.05 -1.01
CA TYR A 148 5.66 -11.42 -2.29
C TYR A 148 6.47 -10.13 -2.50
N TRP A 149 6.56 -9.27 -1.48
CA TRP A 149 7.31 -8.01 -1.54
C TRP A 149 8.82 -8.21 -1.40
N LYS A 150 9.23 -9.14 -0.54
CA LYS A 150 10.63 -9.55 -0.40
C LYS A 150 11.23 -10.03 -1.73
N ARG A 151 10.51 -10.88 -2.46
CA ARG A 151 10.93 -11.34 -3.80
C ARG A 151 11.07 -10.21 -4.82
N ARG A 152 10.46 -9.06 -4.57
CA ARG A 152 10.55 -7.85 -5.42
C ARG A 152 11.61 -6.85 -4.96
N GLY A 153 12.43 -7.23 -3.99
CA GLY A 153 13.53 -6.41 -3.47
C GLY A 153 13.09 -5.38 -2.43
N VAL A 154 11.86 -5.46 -1.91
CA VAL A 154 11.40 -4.58 -0.82
C VAL A 154 11.81 -5.19 0.51
N ASN A 155 12.35 -4.37 1.41
CA ASN A 155 12.66 -4.80 2.77
C ASN A 155 11.38 -5.00 3.57
N VAL A 156 11.13 -6.23 4.03
CA VAL A 156 9.95 -6.59 4.83
C VAL A 156 10.36 -7.05 6.22
N ARG A 157 9.45 -6.90 7.18
CA ARG A 157 9.65 -7.36 8.56
C ARG A 157 8.74 -8.55 8.82
N SER A 158 9.30 -9.59 9.42
CA SER A 158 8.49 -10.69 9.94
C SER A 158 7.60 -10.18 11.07
N THR A 159 6.32 -10.49 10.98
CA THR A 159 5.28 -10.14 11.95
C THR A 159 5.48 -10.84 13.30
N LEU A 160 6.36 -11.85 13.37
CA LEU A 160 6.72 -12.62 14.57
C LEU A 160 8.19 -12.44 14.99
N TRP A 161 8.95 -11.52 14.38
CA TRP A 161 10.30 -11.20 14.84
C TRP A 161 10.23 -10.32 16.10
N ALA A 162 10.60 -10.87 17.27
CA ALA A 162 10.63 -10.16 18.56
C ALA A 162 11.99 -9.52 18.90
N GLY A 163 12.96 -9.56 17.97
CA GLY A 163 14.27 -8.93 18.16
C GLY A 163 14.27 -7.43 17.84
N ALA A 164 15.48 -6.84 17.76
CA ALA A 164 15.65 -5.44 17.42
C ALA A 164 14.99 -5.09 16.08
N ARG A 165 14.29 -3.94 16.03
CA ARG A 165 13.50 -3.48 14.87
C ARG A 165 12.51 -4.54 14.35
N GLY A 166 11.98 -5.37 15.25
CA GLY A 166 11.12 -6.48 14.90
C GLY A 166 9.65 -6.12 14.71
N GLY A 167 8.99 -6.89 13.83
CA GLY A 167 7.58 -6.67 13.48
C GLY A 167 6.62 -7.07 14.60
N ALA A 168 6.99 -7.98 15.50
CA ALA A 168 6.10 -8.52 16.53
C ALA A 168 5.47 -7.44 17.43
N ALA A 169 6.23 -6.42 17.84
CA ALA A 169 5.69 -5.32 18.64
C ALA A 169 4.61 -4.52 17.87
N MET A 170 4.87 -4.27 16.59
CA MET A 170 3.98 -3.52 15.70
C MET A 170 2.72 -4.34 15.38
N THR A 171 2.88 -5.64 15.10
CA THR A 171 1.76 -6.56 14.88
C THR A 171 0.86 -6.65 16.12
N ALA A 172 1.43 -6.84 17.32
CA ALA A 172 0.66 -6.92 18.56
C ALA A 172 -0.14 -5.63 18.83
N ALA A 173 0.50 -4.47 18.62
CA ALA A 173 -0.13 -3.17 18.74
C ALA A 173 -1.26 -2.96 17.72
N CYS A 174 -1.04 -3.37 16.47
CA CYS A 174 -2.03 -3.28 15.41
C CYS A 174 -3.22 -4.21 15.67
N LEU A 175 -2.99 -5.49 16.00
CA LEU A 175 -4.07 -6.43 16.34
C LEU A 175 -4.91 -5.94 17.53
N THR A 176 -4.27 -5.35 18.55
CA THR A 176 -4.98 -4.70 19.66
C THR A 176 -5.83 -3.52 19.17
N LEU A 177 -5.31 -2.69 18.26
CA LEU A 177 -6.04 -1.57 17.67
C LEU A 177 -7.26 -2.06 16.87
N LEU A 178 -7.06 -3.07 16.02
CA LEU A 178 -8.11 -3.66 15.17
C LEU A 178 -9.23 -4.25 16.03
N HIS A 179 -8.89 -5.06 17.03
CA HIS A 179 -9.86 -5.62 17.96
C HIS A 179 -10.65 -4.51 18.67
N ARG A 180 -9.99 -3.46 19.18
CA ARG A 180 -10.71 -2.38 19.89
C ARG A 180 -11.52 -1.46 18.99
N ALA A 181 -11.13 -1.33 17.71
CA ALA A 181 -11.84 -0.50 16.75
C ALA A 181 -13.18 -1.12 16.30
N GLN A 182 -13.32 -2.47 16.36
CA GLN A 182 -14.56 -3.20 16.03
C GLN A 182 -15.14 -2.77 14.66
N ARG A 183 -14.27 -2.64 13.65
CA ARG A 183 -14.62 -2.27 12.29
C ARG A 183 -14.43 -3.46 11.34
N PRO A 184 -15.16 -3.50 10.21
CA PRO A 184 -14.87 -4.45 9.13
C PRO A 184 -13.40 -4.36 8.70
N ILE A 185 -12.78 -5.50 8.39
CA ILE A 185 -11.36 -5.58 8.04
C ILE A 185 -11.22 -6.30 6.70
N TRP A 186 -10.53 -5.69 5.76
CA TRP A 186 -10.18 -6.33 4.49
C TRP A 186 -8.93 -7.22 4.65
N PRO A 187 -8.85 -8.42 4.03
CA PRO A 187 -9.80 -9.01 3.09
C PRO A 187 -10.90 -9.90 3.72
N TRP A 188 -10.90 -10.07 5.05
CA TRP A 188 -11.80 -11.03 5.72
C TRP A 188 -13.27 -10.61 5.74
N SER A 189 -13.56 -9.32 5.63
CA SER A 189 -14.92 -8.80 5.58
C SER A 189 -15.34 -8.49 4.15
N GLY A 190 -16.48 -9.05 3.73
CA GLY A 190 -17.16 -8.66 2.48
C GLY A 190 -18.01 -7.39 2.62
N ALA A 191 -17.92 -6.68 3.75
CA ALA A 191 -18.70 -5.47 3.97
C ALA A 191 -18.29 -4.37 2.99
N THR A 192 -19.27 -3.85 2.26
CA THR A 192 -19.13 -2.69 1.36
C THR A 192 -19.60 -1.39 2.02
N ALA A 193 -20.15 -1.47 3.23
CA ALA A 193 -20.50 -0.31 4.03
C ALA A 193 -19.22 0.31 4.62
N GLY A 194 -19.07 1.63 4.49
CA GLY A 194 -17.87 2.36 4.88
C GLY A 194 -17.36 2.10 6.29
N GLY A 195 -16.14 2.52 6.53
CA GLY A 195 -15.42 2.34 7.79
C GLY A 195 -14.58 1.07 7.80
N LEU A 196 -14.10 0.64 6.63
CA LEU A 196 -13.27 -0.55 6.43
C LEU A 196 -11.83 -0.28 6.89
N LEU A 197 -11.20 -1.26 7.55
CA LEU A 197 -9.78 -1.22 7.89
C LEU A 197 -8.98 -2.01 6.87
N VAL A 198 -7.85 -1.45 6.46
CA VAL A 198 -7.03 -1.98 5.36
C VAL A 198 -5.56 -2.02 5.77
N GLU A 199 -4.88 -3.13 5.51
CA GLU A 199 -3.43 -3.20 5.69
C GLU A 199 -2.73 -2.47 4.53
N ALA A 200 -1.83 -1.54 4.85
CA ALA A 200 -1.01 -0.81 3.90
C ALA A 200 0.47 -1.15 4.04
N PHE A 201 1.24 -0.86 2.99
CA PHE A 201 2.70 -0.92 3.03
C PHE A 201 3.29 0.14 2.09
N PRO A 202 3.69 1.33 2.61
CA PRO A 202 4.19 2.45 1.81
C PRO A 202 5.35 2.09 0.87
N ALA A 203 6.35 1.34 1.36
CA ALA A 203 7.46 0.88 0.52
C ALA A 203 6.99 -0.05 -0.62
N GLY A 204 6.02 -0.94 -0.35
CA GLY A 204 5.39 -1.76 -1.39
C GLY A 204 4.63 -0.92 -2.42
N GLN A 205 3.90 0.10 -1.96
CA GLN A 205 3.18 1.05 -2.80
C GLN A 205 4.12 1.84 -3.73
N LEU A 206 5.21 2.37 -3.19
CA LEU A 206 6.24 3.09 -3.94
C LEU A 206 6.93 2.17 -4.94
N ARG A 207 7.29 0.96 -4.52
CA ARG A 207 7.89 -0.05 -5.41
C ARG A 207 6.97 -0.36 -6.58
N HIS A 208 5.68 -0.53 -6.33
CA HIS A 208 4.69 -0.80 -7.37
C HIS A 208 4.57 0.35 -8.38
N TRP A 209 4.64 1.59 -7.92
CA TRP A 209 4.64 2.78 -8.80
C TRP A 209 6.00 3.11 -9.41
N ASN A 210 7.01 2.26 -9.22
CA ASN A 210 8.37 2.49 -9.67
C ASN A 210 8.96 3.83 -9.16
N LEU A 211 8.65 4.17 -7.91
CA LEU A 211 9.21 5.32 -7.20
C LEU A 211 10.33 4.86 -6.26
N PRO A 212 11.20 5.79 -5.80
CA PRO A 212 12.12 5.52 -4.71
C PRO A 212 11.35 4.93 -3.53
N HIS A 213 11.69 3.71 -3.11
CA HIS A 213 10.97 2.94 -2.08
C HIS A 213 11.87 2.53 -0.91
N ASP A 214 13.15 2.89 -0.99
CA ASP A 214 14.16 2.72 0.03
C ASP A 214 14.85 4.07 0.30
N GLY A 215 15.55 4.18 1.43
CA GLY A 215 16.41 5.33 1.77
C GLY A 215 15.74 6.70 1.82
N TYR A 216 14.42 6.78 1.84
CA TYR A 216 13.66 8.01 2.03
C TYR A 216 13.26 8.24 3.50
N ASP A 217 13.59 7.31 4.39
CA ASP A 217 13.25 7.29 5.82
C ASP A 217 14.28 8.00 6.71
N GLY A 218 15.44 8.38 6.15
CA GLY A 218 16.49 9.09 6.89
C GLY A 218 16.32 10.62 6.94
N ASP A 219 17.12 11.27 7.79
CA ASP A 219 17.11 12.75 7.93
C ASP A 219 18.16 13.45 7.03
N GLU A 220 18.95 12.67 6.29
CA GLU A 220 20.01 13.17 5.42
C GLU A 220 19.45 13.88 4.18
N ASP A 221 20.24 14.76 3.56
CA ASP A 221 19.87 15.45 2.33
C ASP A 221 19.47 14.49 1.19
N ALA A 222 20.11 13.32 1.13
CA ALA A 222 19.78 12.29 0.15
C ALA A 222 18.36 11.75 0.34
N ALA A 223 17.95 11.47 1.58
CA ALA A 223 16.60 11.04 1.90
C ALA A 223 15.57 12.14 1.64
N THR A 224 15.93 13.39 1.97
CA THR A 224 15.09 14.57 1.67
C THR A 224 14.88 14.77 0.17
N ARG A 225 15.90 14.54 -0.67
CA ARG A 225 15.77 14.56 -2.14
C ARG A 225 14.87 13.44 -2.65
N ARG A 226 15.04 12.22 -2.14
CA ARG A 226 14.16 11.08 -2.49
C ARG A 226 12.70 11.38 -2.14
N ARG A 227 12.43 11.96 -0.96
CA ARG A 227 11.07 12.40 -0.60
C ARG A 227 10.55 13.48 -1.55
N ALA A 228 11.38 14.42 -1.98
CA ALA A 228 10.97 15.42 -2.97
C ALA A 228 10.56 14.79 -4.30
N GLU A 229 11.31 13.81 -4.81
CA GLU A 229 10.97 13.05 -6.03
C GLU A 229 9.62 12.32 -5.89
N ILE A 230 9.38 11.68 -4.74
CA ILE A 230 8.10 11.04 -4.44
C ILE A 230 6.97 12.08 -4.44
N LEU A 231 7.17 13.23 -3.80
CA LEU A 231 6.17 14.28 -3.68
C LEU A 231 5.81 14.94 -5.02
N ASP A 232 6.75 15.02 -5.96
CA ASP A 232 6.48 15.51 -7.32
C ASP A 232 5.44 14.64 -8.02
N ILE A 233 5.57 13.32 -7.92
CA ILE A 233 4.60 12.38 -8.49
C ILE A 233 3.32 12.37 -7.66
N LEU A 234 3.40 12.40 -6.33
CA LEU A 234 2.24 12.35 -5.44
C LEU A 234 1.32 13.57 -5.64
N SER A 235 1.89 14.75 -5.92
CA SER A 235 1.14 15.98 -6.19
C SER A 235 0.29 15.92 -7.46
N THR A 236 0.56 14.96 -8.36
CA THR A 236 -0.29 14.70 -9.54
C THR A 236 -1.51 13.86 -9.22
N ARG A 237 -1.60 13.30 -8.00
CA ARG A 237 -2.61 12.33 -7.58
C ARG A 237 -3.46 12.82 -6.42
N VAL A 238 -2.90 13.68 -5.58
CA VAL A 238 -3.55 14.30 -4.44
C VAL A 238 -3.02 15.73 -4.28
N GLU A 239 -3.91 16.68 -4.07
CA GLU A 239 -3.56 18.05 -3.74
C GLU A 239 -2.98 18.09 -2.33
N LEU A 240 -1.66 18.28 -2.24
CA LEU A 240 -0.94 18.29 -0.96
C LEU A 240 -1.05 19.62 -0.20
N GLY A 241 -1.42 20.70 -0.90
CA GLY A 241 -1.54 22.04 -0.33
C GLY A 241 -0.29 22.48 0.45
N HIS A 242 -0.52 23.08 1.63
CA HIS A 242 0.54 23.58 2.51
C HIS A 242 1.33 22.48 3.23
N PHE A 243 0.89 21.21 3.17
CA PHE A 243 1.56 20.10 3.85
C PHE A 243 2.84 19.63 3.14
N ARG A 244 3.11 20.10 1.92
CA ARG A 244 4.25 19.64 1.12
C ARG A 244 5.61 19.78 1.83
N ALA A 245 5.81 20.84 2.60
CA ALA A 245 7.04 21.02 3.38
C ALA A 245 7.16 20.00 4.51
N GLU A 246 6.05 19.73 5.23
CA GLU A 246 5.98 18.75 6.30
C GLU A 246 6.30 17.33 5.79
N LEU A 247 5.69 16.93 4.67
CA LEU A 247 5.91 15.63 4.04
C LEU A 247 7.35 15.46 3.53
N ARG A 248 7.99 16.57 3.13
CA ARG A 248 9.40 16.56 2.73
C ARG A 248 10.32 16.44 3.96
N GLY A 249 9.91 16.98 5.10
CA GLY A 249 10.66 16.91 6.36
C GLY A 249 10.52 15.58 7.09
N HIS A 250 9.40 14.88 6.92
CA HIS A 250 9.06 13.70 7.72
C HIS A 250 8.62 12.51 6.87
N ALA A 251 9.42 11.45 6.85
CA ALA A 251 9.11 10.23 6.13
C ALA A 251 7.82 9.55 6.64
N ASP A 252 7.64 9.49 7.96
CA ASP A 252 6.44 8.92 8.56
C ASP A 252 5.15 9.67 8.17
N ALA A 253 5.24 10.99 7.96
CA ALA A 253 4.12 11.79 7.49
C ALA A 253 3.80 11.49 6.01
N LEU A 254 4.83 11.30 5.19
CA LEU A 254 4.70 10.84 3.80
C LEU A 254 4.07 9.44 3.74
N ASP A 255 4.50 8.53 4.61
CA ASP A 255 3.97 7.16 4.70
C ASP A 255 2.49 7.16 5.05
N ALA A 256 2.05 8.01 5.99
CA ALA A 256 0.64 8.19 6.28
C ALA A 256 -0.16 8.61 5.03
N VAL A 257 0.37 9.51 4.19
CA VAL A 257 -0.31 9.88 2.93
C VAL A 257 -0.29 8.71 1.94
N LEU A 258 0.82 7.97 1.81
CA LEU A 258 0.90 6.79 0.94
C LEU A 258 -0.10 5.70 1.34
N CYS A 259 -0.30 5.48 2.64
CA CYS A 259 -1.32 4.56 3.15
C CYS A 259 -2.73 4.90 2.63
N THR A 260 -3.08 6.18 2.46
CA THR A 260 -4.41 6.57 1.96
C THR A 260 -4.73 5.94 0.60
N PHE A 261 -3.71 5.64 -0.22
CA PHE A 261 -3.91 4.97 -1.50
C PHE A 261 -4.28 3.50 -1.36
N ALA A 262 -3.81 2.80 -0.32
CA ALA A 262 -4.29 1.46 0.00
C ALA A 262 -5.78 1.49 0.41
N ALA A 263 -6.19 2.49 1.19
CA ALA A 263 -7.61 2.70 1.54
C ALA A 263 -8.46 2.96 0.28
N LEU A 264 -8.00 3.86 -0.60
CA LEU A 264 -8.64 4.14 -1.88
C LEU A 264 -8.74 2.89 -2.76
N ALA A 265 -7.68 2.08 -2.82
CA ALA A 265 -7.61 0.89 -3.66
C ALA A 265 -8.69 -0.12 -3.27
N VAL A 266 -8.84 -0.40 -1.98
CA VAL A 266 -9.86 -1.35 -1.52
C VAL A 266 -11.25 -0.76 -1.68
N ALA A 267 -11.46 0.50 -1.26
CA ALA A 267 -12.76 1.17 -1.36
C ALA A 267 -13.31 1.22 -2.79
N ARG A 268 -12.42 1.42 -3.79
CA ARG A 268 -12.81 1.58 -5.20
C ARG A 268 -12.62 0.32 -6.04
N GLY A 269 -12.16 -0.80 -5.46
CA GLY A 269 -11.81 -2.00 -6.21
C GLY A 269 -10.63 -1.83 -7.18
N GLU A 270 -9.70 -0.93 -6.86
CA GLU A 270 -8.52 -0.55 -7.66
C GLU A 270 -7.21 -1.17 -7.14
N ILE A 271 -7.32 -2.32 -6.48
CA ILE A 271 -6.18 -3.07 -5.95
C ILE A 271 -5.33 -3.61 -7.10
N ALA A 272 -4.03 -3.31 -7.07
CA ALA A 272 -3.07 -3.71 -8.09
C ALA A 272 -2.66 -5.19 -8.00
N VAL A 273 -2.50 -5.66 -6.77
CA VAL A 273 -2.01 -7.00 -6.47
C VAL A 273 -3.18 -7.82 -5.96
N ARG A 274 -3.63 -8.80 -6.75
CA ARG A 274 -4.65 -9.72 -6.30
C ARG A 274 -4.14 -10.52 -5.09
N PRO A 275 -4.95 -10.68 -4.03
CA PRO A 275 -4.60 -11.53 -2.92
C PRO A 275 -4.30 -12.97 -3.36
N GLY A 276 -3.24 -13.55 -2.81
CA GLY A 276 -2.91 -14.96 -3.01
C GLY A 276 -3.87 -15.89 -2.26
N PRO A 277 -3.80 -17.22 -2.47
CA PRO A 277 -4.69 -18.18 -1.83
C PRO A 277 -4.67 -18.13 -0.30
N SER A 278 -3.54 -17.76 0.31
CA SER A 278 -3.42 -17.69 1.78
C SER A 278 -4.08 -16.45 2.38
N ALA A 279 -4.53 -15.50 1.55
CA ALA A 279 -5.05 -14.22 2.02
C ALA A 279 -6.31 -14.33 2.89
N GLU A 280 -7.13 -15.38 2.71
CA GLU A 280 -8.28 -15.64 3.57
C GLU A 280 -7.85 -16.02 5.00
N GLN A 281 -6.65 -16.56 5.18
CA GLN A 281 -6.12 -16.99 6.48
C GLN A 281 -5.25 -15.90 7.12
N GLU A 282 -4.23 -15.44 6.41
CA GLU A 282 -3.20 -14.52 6.94
C GLU A 282 -3.30 -13.08 6.41
N GLY A 283 -4.33 -12.78 5.63
CA GLY A 283 -4.58 -11.43 5.12
C GLY A 283 -3.70 -11.06 3.93
N TRP A 284 -3.80 -9.80 3.52
CA TRP A 284 -3.02 -9.28 2.41
C TRP A 284 -2.74 -7.79 2.58
N ILE A 285 -1.64 -7.32 2.01
CA ILE A 285 -1.31 -5.89 1.91
C ILE A 285 -1.99 -5.29 0.69
N ALA A 286 -2.80 -4.25 0.87
CA ALA A 286 -3.42 -3.53 -0.23
C ALA A 286 -2.43 -2.54 -0.86
N VAL A 287 -2.39 -2.55 -2.19
CA VAL A 287 -1.59 -1.63 -3.00
C VAL A 287 -2.44 -1.12 -4.14
N HIS A 288 -2.43 0.19 -4.36
CA HIS A 288 -3.19 0.88 -5.39
C HIS A 288 -2.51 0.77 -6.75
N ARG A 289 -3.26 0.42 -7.80
CA ARG A 289 -2.77 0.25 -9.19
C ARG A 289 -2.15 1.51 -9.80
N GLY A 290 -2.50 2.66 -9.25
CA GLY A 290 -2.17 3.99 -9.79
C GLY A 290 -3.37 4.59 -10.51
N ILE A 291 -3.41 5.92 -10.63
CA ILE A 291 -4.41 6.61 -11.44
C ILE A 291 -3.74 6.85 -12.79
N ALA A 292 -4.25 6.23 -13.87
CA ALA A 292 -3.89 6.65 -15.22
C ALA A 292 -4.23 8.15 -15.33
N ARG A 293 -3.29 8.97 -15.83
CA ARG A 293 -3.54 10.41 -16.02
C ARG A 293 -4.87 10.58 -16.73
N ARG A 294 -5.85 11.21 -16.09
CA ARG A 294 -6.95 11.82 -16.83
C ARG A 294 -6.33 12.96 -17.59
N GLU A 295 -6.28 12.85 -18.91
CA GLU A 295 -5.96 14.00 -19.76
C GLU A 295 -6.96 15.11 -19.42
N ALA A 296 -6.41 16.25 -19.03
CA ALA A 296 -7.19 17.42 -18.69
C ALA A 296 -7.82 17.95 -19.98
N GLY A 297 -9.11 17.74 -20.16
CA GLY A 297 -9.88 18.46 -21.16
C GLY A 297 -11.04 17.66 -21.69
N GLU A 298 -12.17 17.69 -21.00
CA GLU A 298 -13.46 17.78 -21.68
C GLU A 298 -14.48 18.39 -20.71
N ARG A 299 -14.64 19.71 -20.82
CA ARG A 299 -15.84 20.40 -20.33
C ARG A 299 -16.98 19.94 -21.23
N GLY A 300 -18.10 19.60 -20.58
CA GLY A 300 -19.18 18.86 -21.21
C GLY A 300 -19.83 19.56 -22.39
N ASP A 301 -20.43 18.74 -23.24
CA ASP A 301 -21.81 18.95 -23.63
C ASP A 301 -22.48 17.61 -23.96
N SER A 302 -23.80 17.63 -23.83
CA SER A 302 -24.81 16.57 -23.95
C SER A 302 -24.60 15.43 -24.96
N GLY A 303 -24.93 14.22 -24.50
CA GLY A 303 -25.86 13.31 -25.18
C GLY A 303 -25.39 12.64 -26.47
N GLY A 304 -24.96 11.38 -26.37
CA GLY A 304 -24.88 10.49 -27.52
C GLY A 304 -24.11 9.21 -27.21
N GLN A 305 -24.82 8.08 -27.12
CA GLN A 305 -24.20 6.76 -27.18
C GLN A 305 -23.44 6.60 -28.50
N GLN A 306 -22.12 6.69 -28.46
CA GLN A 306 -21.24 6.11 -29.47
C GLN A 306 -20.10 5.37 -28.77
N ARG A 307 -19.84 4.15 -29.21
CA ARG A 307 -18.75 3.31 -28.75
C ARG A 307 -17.44 3.98 -29.15
N GLU A 308 -16.61 4.38 -28.18
CA GLU A 308 -15.22 4.76 -28.42
C GLU A 308 -14.47 3.52 -28.93
N GLU A 309 -14.02 3.56 -30.18
CA GLU A 309 -12.91 2.74 -30.66
C GLU A 309 -11.66 3.19 -29.90
N GLY A 310 -11.19 2.38 -28.95
CA GLY A 310 -10.01 2.67 -28.14
C GLY A 310 -8.79 2.93 -29.02
N ALA A 311 -8.17 4.10 -28.85
CA ALA A 311 -6.98 4.48 -29.60
C ALA A 311 -5.85 3.47 -29.35
N MET A 312 -5.43 2.77 -30.40
CA MET A 312 -4.33 1.81 -30.32
C MET A 312 -3.05 2.49 -29.84
N ALA A 313 -2.43 1.94 -28.79
CA ALA A 313 -1.15 2.39 -28.30
C ALA A 313 -0.02 1.57 -28.94
N THR A 314 1.08 2.26 -29.28
CA THR A 314 2.30 1.63 -29.77
C THR A 314 3.46 2.03 -28.85
N ALA A 315 4.37 1.10 -28.54
CA ALA A 315 5.59 1.40 -27.80
C ALA A 315 6.80 0.67 -28.36
N LEU A 316 7.98 1.28 -28.22
CA LEU A 316 9.26 0.63 -28.41
C LEU A 316 9.75 0.06 -27.08
N VAL A 317 10.04 -1.23 -27.05
CA VAL A 317 10.51 -1.96 -25.86
C VAL A 317 11.94 -2.40 -26.11
N LEU A 318 12.85 -1.80 -25.36
CA LEU A 318 14.28 -2.10 -25.36
C LEU A 318 14.56 -3.09 -24.22
N VAL A 319 15.14 -4.25 -24.52
CA VAL A 319 15.33 -5.34 -23.56
C VAL A 319 16.82 -5.63 -23.39
N THR A 320 17.23 -5.78 -22.13
CA THR A 320 18.56 -6.25 -21.76
C THR A 320 18.46 -7.72 -21.35
N ALA A 321 19.24 -8.59 -21.99
CA ALA A 321 19.31 -10.02 -21.75
C ALA A 321 20.55 -10.39 -20.92
N ASP A 322 20.53 -11.57 -20.31
CA ASP A 322 21.72 -12.19 -19.72
C ASP A 322 22.78 -12.45 -20.80
N PRO A 323 24.08 -12.38 -20.47
CA PRO A 323 25.16 -12.65 -21.42
C PRO A 323 24.98 -13.99 -22.15
N GLY A 324 25.00 -13.95 -23.49
CA GLY A 324 24.83 -15.13 -24.35
C GLY A 324 23.39 -15.65 -24.46
N LYS A 325 22.39 -14.94 -23.92
CA LYS A 325 20.95 -15.31 -24.02
C LYS A 325 20.15 -14.42 -24.96
N ASP A 326 20.75 -13.35 -25.49
CA ASP A 326 20.18 -12.40 -26.46
C ASP A 326 19.34 -13.06 -27.57
N ARG A 327 19.89 -14.05 -28.28
CA ARG A 327 19.18 -14.76 -29.37
C ARG A 327 17.96 -15.54 -28.87
N ALA A 328 18.09 -16.18 -27.70
CA ALA A 328 17.02 -16.97 -27.11
C ALA A 328 15.88 -16.07 -26.58
N VAL A 329 16.24 -14.93 -25.98
CA VAL A 329 15.30 -13.89 -25.55
C VAL A 329 14.58 -13.30 -26.76
N ALA A 330 15.30 -12.89 -27.81
CA ALA A 330 14.69 -12.33 -29.02
C ALA A 330 13.67 -13.30 -29.66
N LYS A 331 13.99 -14.60 -29.74
CA LYS A 331 13.07 -15.61 -30.25
C LYS A 331 11.79 -15.71 -29.43
N LYS A 332 11.88 -15.60 -28.10
CA LYS A 332 10.73 -15.63 -27.20
C LYS A 332 9.92 -14.34 -27.25
N VAL A 333 10.58 -13.17 -27.29
CA VAL A 333 9.92 -11.87 -27.45
C VAL A 333 9.13 -11.83 -28.77
N LYS A 334 9.70 -12.37 -29.86
CA LYS A 334 9.00 -12.49 -31.15
C LYS A 334 7.75 -13.38 -31.11
N ALA A 335 7.65 -14.29 -30.14
CA ALA A 335 6.48 -15.15 -29.97
C ALA A 335 5.40 -14.53 -29.08
N VAL A 336 5.64 -13.35 -28.48
CA VAL A 336 4.66 -12.66 -27.63
C VAL A 336 3.58 -12.00 -28.51
N PRO A 337 2.28 -12.27 -28.28
CA PRO A 337 1.20 -11.59 -28.99
C PRO A 337 1.28 -10.07 -28.79
N GLY A 338 1.20 -9.32 -29.89
CA GLY A 338 1.34 -7.86 -29.90
C GLY A 338 2.78 -7.35 -30.09
N ALA A 339 3.79 -8.22 -30.04
CA ALA A 339 5.17 -7.86 -30.34
C ALA A 339 5.49 -7.97 -31.84
N GLU A 340 5.90 -6.86 -32.44
CA GLU A 340 6.26 -6.68 -33.84
C GLU A 340 7.69 -6.14 -33.96
N GLY A 341 8.31 -6.27 -35.14
CA GLY A 341 9.60 -5.63 -35.41
C GLY A 341 10.74 -6.04 -34.47
N VAL A 342 10.72 -7.28 -33.97
CA VAL A 342 11.73 -7.75 -33.00
C VAL A 342 13.09 -7.96 -33.68
N CYS A 343 14.10 -7.20 -33.24
CA CYS A 343 15.47 -7.29 -33.75
C CYS A 343 16.51 -7.37 -32.63
N LEU A 344 17.64 -7.99 -32.93
CA LEU A 344 18.86 -7.90 -32.12
C LEU A 344 19.58 -6.61 -32.50
N VAL A 345 20.07 -5.87 -31.51
CA VAL A 345 20.78 -4.61 -31.75
C VAL A 345 22.14 -4.65 -31.07
N SER A 346 23.13 -4.00 -31.68
CA SER A 346 24.42 -3.75 -31.04
C SER A 346 24.36 -2.41 -30.32
N GLY A 347 24.33 -2.42 -28.98
CA GLY A 347 24.25 -1.20 -28.18
C GLY A 347 24.03 -1.48 -26.70
N LEU A 348 23.44 -0.51 -25.99
CA LEU A 348 23.12 -0.63 -24.55
C LEU A 348 22.08 -1.72 -24.25
N TYR A 349 21.26 -2.07 -25.25
CA TYR A 349 20.23 -3.08 -25.17
C TYR A 349 20.56 -4.21 -26.14
N ASP A 350 20.01 -5.39 -25.89
CA ASP A 350 20.30 -6.59 -26.66
C ASP A 350 19.18 -6.88 -27.69
N VAL A 351 17.93 -6.52 -27.35
CA VAL A 351 16.75 -6.73 -28.19
C VAL A 351 15.89 -5.47 -28.22
N VAL A 352 15.35 -5.11 -29.39
CA VAL A 352 14.32 -4.08 -29.55
C VAL A 352 13.08 -4.72 -30.16
N ALA A 353 11.91 -4.37 -29.63
CA ALA A 353 10.62 -4.79 -30.17
C ALA A 353 9.66 -3.59 -30.21
N THR A 354 8.77 -3.55 -31.19
CA THR A 354 7.58 -2.70 -31.15
C THR A 354 6.45 -3.50 -30.51
N VAL A 355 5.72 -2.95 -29.55
CA VAL A 355 4.56 -3.59 -28.94
C VAL A 355 3.34 -2.73 -29.20
N LYS A 356 2.28 -3.34 -29.74
CA LYS A 356 0.98 -2.70 -29.99
C LYS A 356 -0.08 -3.30 -29.09
N GLY A 357 -1.03 -2.47 -28.67
CA GLY A 357 -2.22 -2.88 -27.93
C GLY A 357 -3.36 -1.91 -28.15
N SER A 358 -4.56 -2.30 -27.73
CA SER A 358 -5.78 -1.47 -27.73
C SER A 358 -5.69 -0.21 -26.86
N GLY A 359 -4.63 -0.09 -26.06
CA GLY A 359 -4.29 1.08 -25.27
C GLY A 359 -3.00 0.86 -24.48
N ALA A 360 -2.55 1.89 -23.77
CA ALA A 360 -1.29 1.83 -23.03
C ALA A 360 -1.28 0.72 -21.97
N GLY A 361 -2.42 0.41 -21.36
CA GLY A 361 -2.56 -0.68 -20.39
C GLY A 361 -2.19 -2.04 -20.98
N GLU A 362 -2.75 -2.41 -22.13
CA GLU A 362 -2.46 -3.71 -22.77
C GLU A 362 -0.99 -3.83 -23.21
N VAL A 363 -0.39 -2.71 -23.64
CA VAL A 363 1.04 -2.65 -23.94
C VAL A 363 1.87 -2.93 -22.67
N LEU A 364 1.51 -2.31 -21.54
CA LEU A 364 2.19 -2.56 -20.26
C LEU A 364 1.99 -4.00 -19.80
N ASP A 365 0.77 -4.53 -19.83
CA ASP A 365 0.48 -5.92 -19.44
C ASP A 365 1.32 -6.89 -20.29
N THR A 366 1.40 -6.65 -21.60
CA THR A 366 2.24 -7.44 -22.50
C THR A 366 3.73 -7.35 -22.13
N VAL A 367 4.22 -6.17 -21.77
CA VAL A 367 5.62 -6.01 -21.34
C VAL A 367 5.87 -6.70 -20.00
N TYR A 368 5.06 -6.44 -18.99
CA TYR A 368 5.28 -6.91 -17.62
C TYR A 368 5.01 -8.40 -17.45
N ASP A 369 3.91 -8.90 -18.01
CA ASP A 369 3.46 -10.26 -17.75
C ASP A 369 4.04 -11.26 -18.75
N LYS A 370 4.38 -10.81 -19.96
CA LYS A 370 4.86 -11.69 -21.03
C LYS A 370 6.33 -11.47 -21.37
N ILE A 371 6.79 -10.23 -21.55
CA ILE A 371 8.20 -9.98 -21.97
C ILE A 371 9.16 -10.08 -20.79
N ARG A 372 8.88 -9.43 -19.66
CA ARG A 372 9.77 -9.42 -18.48
C ARG A 372 9.84 -10.74 -17.74
N THR A 373 8.89 -11.64 -17.96
CA THR A 373 8.86 -13.00 -17.40
C THR A 373 9.69 -14.00 -18.20
N ILE A 374 10.19 -13.62 -19.39
CA ILE A 374 11.04 -14.48 -20.22
C ILE A 374 12.36 -14.78 -19.48
N PRO A 375 12.69 -16.07 -19.23
CA PRO A 375 13.98 -16.44 -18.66
C PRO A 375 15.13 -15.94 -19.53
N GLY A 376 16.05 -15.20 -18.93
CA GLY A 376 17.15 -14.52 -19.61
C GLY A 376 16.95 -13.02 -19.78
N VAL A 377 15.80 -12.44 -19.42
CA VAL A 377 15.59 -10.98 -19.40
C VAL A 377 16.04 -10.39 -18.06
N ARG A 378 16.96 -9.43 -18.10
CA ARG A 378 17.43 -8.67 -16.92
C ARG A 378 16.64 -7.39 -16.69
N GLY A 379 16.19 -6.75 -17.76
CA GLY A 379 15.45 -5.49 -17.68
C GLY A 379 14.83 -5.08 -19.01
N SER A 380 13.92 -4.11 -18.94
CA SER A 380 13.32 -3.50 -20.12
C SER A 380 13.13 -1.99 -19.92
N HIS A 381 13.18 -1.24 -21.01
CA HIS A 381 12.84 0.17 -21.09
C HIS A 381 11.75 0.34 -22.16
N THR A 382 10.63 0.97 -21.82
CA THR A 382 9.46 1.08 -22.70
C THR A 382 9.19 2.54 -23.02
N MET A 383 9.18 2.88 -24.30
CA MET A 383 8.94 4.23 -24.83
C MET A 383 7.64 4.22 -25.62
N PHE A 384 6.60 4.91 -25.15
CA PHE A 384 5.35 5.05 -25.88
C PHE A 384 5.51 5.99 -27.08
N CYS A 385 5.06 5.54 -28.24
CA CYS A 385 5.07 6.33 -29.46
C CYS A 385 3.88 7.29 -29.45
N THR A 386 4.16 8.57 -29.66
CA THR A 386 3.14 9.59 -29.92
C THR A 386 2.98 9.78 -31.43
N PRO A 387 1.76 10.06 -31.93
CA PRO A 387 1.57 10.49 -33.32
C PRO A 387 2.43 11.72 -33.61
N VAL A 388 2.93 11.82 -34.85
CA VAL A 388 3.69 12.98 -35.34
C VAL A 388 2.78 13.87 -36.17
#